data_AF-A0A9Q0J581-F1
#
_entry.id   AF-A0A9Q0J581-F1
#
_cell.length_a   1.000
_cell.length_b   1.000
_cell.length_c   1.000
_cell.angle_alpha   90.00
_cell.angle_beta   90.00
_cell.angle_gamma   90.00
#
_symmetry.space_group_name_H-M   'P 1'
#
loop_
_entity.id
_entity.type
_entity.pdbx_description
1 polymer ?
#
loop_
_entity_poly.entity_id
_entity_poly.type
_entity_poly.pdbx_seq_one_letter_code
_entity_poly.pdbx_strand_id
1 'polypeptide(L)'
;MYRNYVCQPSPLVLTVSNSSYTFVFCRNLRKLKYLTKFHQFDLEFKKHCEEGKLPNYVVVEQRYFDLASIPANDDHPSHDVSEGQKFVKKVYEELRASPQWKEMLFVVIYDEHGGFYDHVPTPVTGVPSPDDIVGPEPYRFKFDRLGVRIPAFLISPWIEPGTANTDVQIEMTVLHGPSGPYPTSQFEHSSIPATVKKIFNLNEFLTKRDAWAGTFEGVLTRTSPRTDCPVKLPDPMKLRDGAGKEEAKLSEFQEELVQMAAVLNGDHKKDIYPHKLVEGMTVADGAKYVHDAYKKFCDDCEKARRSGADESEIICLAMKPTQKTSKSFVNKLFSCIVCNNN
;
A
#
# COMPACT_ATOMS: atom_id res chain seq x y z
N MET A 1 6.75 -4.81 20.04
CA MET A 1 5.71 -3.81 19.72
C MET A 1 6.17 -3.06 18.47
N TYR A 2 5.77 -3.55 17.29
CA TYR A 2 6.23 -3.01 16.01
C TYR A 2 5.53 -1.69 15.70
N ARG A 3 6.29 -0.64 15.40
CA ARG A 3 5.74 0.63 14.95
C ARG A 3 5.71 0.60 13.43
N ASN A 4 4.57 0.19 12.86
CA ASN A 4 4.32 0.33 11.42
C ASN A 4 4.15 1.81 11.08
N TYR A 5 4.66 2.23 9.92
CA TYR A 5 4.58 3.62 9.45
C TYR A 5 4.34 3.60 7.95
N VAL A 6 3.27 4.22 7.50
CA VAL A 6 2.95 4.34 6.07
C VAL A 6 2.98 5.81 5.72
N CYS A 7 3.79 6.21 4.73
CA CYS A 7 4.01 7.61 4.38
C CYS A 7 3.80 7.88 2.88
N GLN A 8 2.93 8.84 2.53
CA GLN A 8 2.47 9.11 1.14
C GLN A 8 2.67 10.58 0.71
N PRO A 9 3.34 10.92 -0.42
CA PRO A 9 3.68 12.29 -0.89
C PRO A 9 2.48 13.23 -0.77
N SER A 10 2.57 14.22 0.14
CA SER A 10 1.52 15.21 0.40
C SER A 10 1.59 16.40 -0.59
N PRO A 11 0.55 17.22 -0.57
CA PRO A 11 0.61 18.60 -1.01
C PRO A 11 0.09 19.50 0.12
N LEU A 12 0.61 20.71 0.20
CA LEU A 12 -0.13 21.75 0.90
C LEU A 12 -1.40 22.02 0.09
N VAL A 13 -2.54 21.84 0.77
CA VAL A 13 -3.92 21.92 0.25
C VAL A 13 -4.32 20.70 -0.60
N LEU A 14 -5.15 19.85 0.02
CA LEU A 14 -5.91 18.76 -0.61
C LEU A 14 -5.17 17.46 -0.98
N THR A 15 -4.33 16.92 -0.10
CA THR A 15 -4.29 15.45 0.06
C THR A 15 -4.15 15.11 1.53
N VAL A 16 -5.08 14.30 1.98
CA VAL A 16 -5.25 13.72 3.31
C VAL A 16 -4.39 12.44 3.30
N SER A 17 -3.61 12.15 4.36
CA SER A 17 -2.68 11.00 4.51
C SER A 17 -3.38 9.64 4.56
N ASN A 18 -4.48 9.57 3.86
CA ASN A 18 -5.71 9.11 4.46
C ASN A 18 -6.61 8.83 3.25
N SER A 19 -6.04 8.15 2.25
CA SER A 19 -6.64 7.51 1.07
C SER A 19 -5.66 6.44 0.61
N SER A 20 -4.85 5.91 1.54
CA SER A 20 -3.81 4.93 1.21
C SER A 20 -4.48 3.70 0.62
N TYR A 21 -4.10 3.34 -0.60
CA TYR A 21 -4.36 2.05 -1.22
C TYR A 21 -4.10 0.94 -0.22
N THR A 22 -2.97 0.99 0.50
CA THR A 22 -2.66 0.02 1.56
C THR A 22 -3.73 -0.02 2.65
N PHE A 23 -4.25 1.13 3.08
CA PHE A 23 -5.33 1.21 4.07
C PHE A 23 -6.68 0.67 3.54
N VAL A 24 -7.01 1.03 2.31
CA VAL A 24 -8.23 0.63 1.62
C VAL A 24 -8.18 -0.85 1.24
N PHE A 25 -7.01 -1.43 0.99
CA PHE A 25 -6.84 -2.84 0.65
C PHE A 25 -6.74 -3.72 1.90
N CYS A 26 -5.89 -3.34 2.86
CA CYS A 26 -5.63 -4.15 4.05
C CYS A 26 -6.66 -3.87 5.16
N ARG A 27 -7.76 -4.62 5.16
CA ARG A 27 -8.83 -4.54 6.19
C ARG A 27 -8.31 -4.50 7.64
N ASN A 28 -7.26 -5.26 7.95
CA ASN A 28 -6.67 -5.29 9.30
C ASN A 28 -6.03 -3.96 9.73
N LEU A 29 -5.60 -3.12 8.79
CA LEU A 29 -5.05 -1.80 9.08
C LEU A 29 -6.12 -0.77 9.42
N ARG A 30 -7.40 -1.11 9.25
CA ARG A 30 -8.55 -0.28 9.63
C ARG A 30 -8.94 -0.42 11.11
N LYS A 31 -8.17 -1.18 11.89
CA LYS A 31 -8.36 -1.27 13.35
C LYS A 31 -7.95 0.02 14.03
N LEU A 32 -8.67 0.44 15.07
CA LEU A 32 -8.42 1.70 15.78
C LEU A 32 -6.96 1.88 16.24
N LYS A 33 -6.29 0.82 16.70
CA LYS A 33 -4.86 0.87 17.09
C LYS A 33 -3.89 1.33 16.00
N TYR A 34 -4.28 1.24 14.73
CA TYR A 34 -3.44 1.62 13.59
C TYR A 34 -3.77 3.01 13.03
N LEU A 35 -4.81 3.67 13.54
CA LEU A 35 -5.28 4.97 13.04
C LEU A 35 -4.17 6.03 12.98
N THR A 36 -3.31 6.05 13.99
CA THR A 36 -2.21 7.03 14.11
C THR A 36 -0.91 6.58 13.43
N LYS A 37 -0.96 5.61 12.51
CA LYS A 37 0.23 5.05 11.81
C LYS A 37 0.32 5.48 10.35
N PHE A 38 -0.63 6.27 9.89
CA PHE A 38 -0.71 6.83 8.54
C PHE A 38 -0.34 8.29 8.59
N HIS A 39 0.64 8.68 7.76
CA HIS A 39 1.27 9.99 7.82
C HIS A 39 1.35 10.64 6.44
N GLN A 40 1.21 11.96 6.42
CA GLN A 40 1.41 12.78 5.23
C GLN A 40 2.89 12.83 4.90
N PHE A 41 3.30 12.56 3.67
CA PHE A 41 4.73 12.57 3.37
C PHE A 41 5.31 13.96 3.20
N ASP A 42 4.66 14.86 2.46
CA ASP A 42 5.22 16.21 2.28
C ASP A 42 5.26 17.02 3.57
N LEU A 43 4.43 16.67 4.57
CA LEU A 43 4.47 17.31 5.89
C LEU A 43 5.28 16.51 6.92
N GLU A 44 5.05 15.21 7.04
CA GLU A 44 5.58 14.39 8.12
C GLU A 44 6.74 13.48 7.69
N PHE A 45 6.76 12.92 6.46
CA PHE A 45 7.87 12.07 6.02
C PHE A 45 9.18 12.84 6.08
N LYS A 46 9.23 13.98 5.38
CA LYS A 46 10.41 14.83 5.34
C LYS A 46 10.88 15.20 6.74
N LYS A 47 9.95 15.68 7.58
CA LYS A 47 10.25 16.03 8.96
C LYS A 47 10.80 14.85 9.75
N HIS A 48 10.24 13.65 9.61
CA HIS A 48 10.74 12.47 10.30
C HIS A 48 12.08 11.98 9.75
N CYS A 49 12.35 12.15 8.45
CA CYS A 49 13.68 11.94 7.88
C CYS A 49 14.69 12.90 8.51
N GLU A 50 14.42 14.20 8.50
CA GLU A 50 15.28 15.25 9.05
C GLU A 50 15.56 15.07 10.55
N GLU A 51 14.53 14.73 11.32
CA GLU A 51 14.62 14.53 12.78
C GLU A 51 15.15 13.15 13.17
N GLY A 52 15.35 12.22 12.24
CA GLY A 52 15.75 10.84 12.53
C GLY A 52 14.71 10.06 13.34
N LYS A 53 13.43 10.22 13.01
CA LYS A 53 12.28 9.62 13.71
C LYS A 53 11.51 8.58 12.89
N LEU A 54 12.05 8.17 11.74
CA LEU A 54 11.45 7.07 11.00
C LEU A 54 11.53 5.78 11.84
N PRO A 55 10.45 5.00 11.92
CA PRO A 55 10.47 3.73 12.62
C PRO A 55 11.06 2.62 11.75
N ASN A 56 11.22 1.44 12.34
CA ASN A 56 11.95 0.33 11.74
C ASN A 56 11.34 -0.23 10.44
N TYR A 57 10.04 -0.03 10.21
CA TYR A 57 9.38 -0.47 8.98
C TYR A 57 8.48 0.64 8.44
N VAL A 58 8.81 1.11 7.24
CA VAL A 58 8.13 2.20 6.55
C VAL A 58 7.67 1.72 5.18
N VAL A 59 6.38 1.88 4.88
CA VAL A 59 5.84 1.73 3.52
C VAL A 59 5.62 3.11 2.95
N VAL A 60 6.21 3.37 1.78
CA VAL A 60 5.96 4.58 1.01
C VAL A 60 5.12 4.18 -0.18
N GLU A 61 4.05 4.91 -0.44
CA GLU A 61 3.12 4.65 -1.55
C GLU A 61 2.84 5.99 -2.25
N GLN A 62 2.31 5.89 -3.46
CA GLN A 62 2.18 6.91 -4.47
C GLN A 62 0.77 7.54 -4.51
N ARG A 63 0.58 8.52 -5.40
CA ARG A 63 -0.70 9.10 -5.76
C ARG A 63 -1.20 8.50 -7.06
N TYR A 64 -2.47 8.10 -7.06
CA TYR A 64 -3.13 7.39 -8.15
C TYR A 64 -4.11 8.23 -8.97
N PHE A 65 -4.39 9.47 -8.56
CA PHE A 65 -5.29 10.38 -9.27
C PHE A 65 -4.48 11.54 -9.89
N ASP A 66 -4.63 11.73 -11.20
CA ASP A 66 -3.85 12.67 -12.00
C ASP A 66 -4.48 14.08 -12.00
N LEU A 67 -4.28 14.82 -10.91
CA LEU A 67 -4.84 16.17 -10.74
C LEU A 67 -3.93 17.24 -11.37
N ALA A 68 -4.49 18.38 -11.77
CA ALA A 68 -3.74 19.40 -12.51
C ALA A 68 -2.58 20.00 -11.69
N SER A 69 -2.80 20.25 -10.40
CA SER A 69 -1.79 20.83 -9.50
C SER A 69 -0.97 19.77 -8.75
N ILE A 70 -1.47 18.55 -8.67
CA ILE A 70 -0.92 17.45 -7.86
C ILE A 70 -1.02 16.18 -8.72
N PRO A 71 -0.12 15.99 -9.69
CA PRO A 71 -0.22 14.87 -10.61
C PRO A 71 -0.02 13.54 -9.89
N ALA A 72 -0.55 12.48 -10.51
CA ALA A 72 -0.26 11.11 -10.14
C ALA A 72 1.23 10.83 -10.36
N ASN A 73 1.80 9.96 -9.52
CA ASN A 73 3.23 9.67 -9.50
C ASN A 73 3.50 8.18 -9.24
N ASP A 74 2.65 7.34 -9.83
CA ASP A 74 2.58 5.90 -9.66
C ASP A 74 3.22 5.11 -10.82
N ASP A 75 3.79 5.80 -11.82
CA ASP A 75 4.26 5.26 -13.09
C ASP A 75 3.18 4.52 -13.91
N HIS A 76 1.90 4.63 -13.54
CA HIS A 76 0.81 3.91 -14.20
C HIS A 76 0.37 4.62 -15.49
N PRO A 77 0.14 3.91 -16.62
CA PRO A 77 -0.41 4.52 -17.83
C PRO A 77 -1.83 5.11 -17.59
N SER A 78 -2.19 6.29 -18.07
CA SER A 78 -1.46 7.21 -18.96
C SER A 78 -0.76 8.37 -18.23
N HIS A 79 -0.46 8.20 -16.94
CA HIS A 79 0.22 9.21 -16.14
C HIS A 79 1.65 9.47 -16.65
N ASP A 80 2.20 10.62 -16.30
CA ASP A 80 3.57 10.97 -16.68
C ASP A 80 4.57 10.24 -15.78
N VAL A 81 5.27 9.25 -16.34
CA VAL A 81 6.31 8.47 -15.65
C VAL A 81 7.39 9.38 -15.04
N SER A 82 7.64 10.57 -15.60
CA SER A 82 8.58 11.51 -14.99
C SER A 82 8.17 11.97 -13.59
N GLU A 83 6.86 12.00 -13.28
CA GLU A 83 6.37 12.32 -11.94
C GLU A 83 6.63 11.18 -10.94
N GLY A 84 6.48 9.92 -11.36
CA GLY A 84 6.85 8.77 -10.52
C GLY A 84 8.35 8.69 -10.29
N GLN A 85 9.17 8.95 -11.31
CA GLN A 85 10.63 9.03 -11.14
C GLN A 85 11.05 10.22 -10.25
N LYS A 86 10.37 11.38 -10.33
CA LYS A 86 10.60 12.50 -9.39
C LYS A 86 10.25 12.10 -7.97
N PHE A 87 9.21 11.30 -7.80
CA PHE A 87 8.81 10.79 -6.50
C PHE A 87 9.87 9.85 -5.91
N VAL A 88 10.31 8.82 -6.64
CA VAL A 88 11.39 7.91 -6.19
C VAL A 88 12.65 8.70 -5.83
N LYS A 89 13.04 9.66 -6.66
CA LYS A 89 14.15 10.59 -6.38
C LYS A 89 13.95 11.34 -5.07
N LYS A 90 12.78 11.94 -4.85
CA LYS A 90 12.48 12.68 -3.63
C LYS A 90 12.56 11.78 -2.39
N VAL A 91 12.00 10.58 -2.45
CA VAL A 91 12.11 9.59 -1.36
C VAL A 91 13.59 9.31 -1.05
N TYR A 92 14.38 8.99 -2.07
CA TYR A 92 15.80 8.72 -1.92
C TYR A 92 16.55 9.88 -1.28
N GLU A 93 16.39 11.11 -1.81
CA GLU A 93 17.14 12.27 -1.33
C GLU A 93 16.78 12.64 0.13
N GLU A 94 15.51 12.51 0.52
CA GLU A 94 15.06 12.73 1.91
C GLU A 94 15.62 11.64 2.85
N LEU A 95 15.62 10.36 2.46
CA LEU A 95 16.25 9.28 3.23
C LEU A 95 17.78 9.45 3.32
N ARG A 96 18.41 9.87 2.23
CA ARG A 96 19.86 10.05 2.10
C ARG A 96 20.38 11.19 2.97
N ALA A 97 19.57 12.23 3.16
CA ALA A 97 19.85 13.36 4.04
C ALA A 97 19.58 13.05 5.52
N SER A 98 18.83 11.98 5.83
CA SER A 98 18.50 11.59 7.20
C SER A 98 19.74 11.15 8.00
N PRO A 99 19.84 11.51 9.30
CA PRO A 99 20.83 10.93 10.18
C PRO A 99 20.71 9.40 10.31
N GLN A 100 19.55 8.82 9.98
CA GLN A 100 19.30 7.38 9.99
C GLN A 100 19.72 6.66 8.70
N TRP A 101 20.28 7.34 7.69
CA TRP A 101 20.65 6.73 6.39
C TRP A 101 21.49 5.44 6.51
N LYS A 102 22.41 5.42 7.50
CA LYS A 102 23.28 4.25 7.76
C LYS A 102 22.54 3.06 8.38
N GLU A 103 21.25 3.18 8.67
CA GLU A 103 20.41 2.14 9.25
C GLU A 103 19.30 1.69 8.29
N MET A 104 19.36 2.11 7.03
CA MET A 104 18.28 1.92 6.06
C MET A 104 18.62 0.91 4.97
N LEU A 105 17.62 0.07 4.66
CA LEU A 105 17.48 -0.61 3.39
C LEU A 105 16.23 -0.03 2.71
N PHE A 106 16.44 0.75 1.66
CA PHE A 106 15.36 1.26 0.84
C PHE A 106 15.09 0.29 -0.32
N VAL A 107 13.85 -0.19 -0.40
CA VAL A 107 13.41 -1.13 -1.43
C VAL A 107 12.39 -0.42 -2.33
N VAL A 108 12.66 -0.35 -3.62
CA VAL A 108 11.71 0.11 -4.64
C VAL A 108 11.32 -1.10 -5.47
N ILE A 109 10.02 -1.38 -5.55
CA ILE A 109 9.48 -2.52 -6.28
C ILE A 109 8.20 -2.08 -7.00
N TYR A 110 7.95 -2.67 -8.17
CA TYR A 110 6.73 -2.44 -8.94
C TYR A 110 5.74 -3.57 -8.65
N ASP A 111 4.45 -3.26 -8.53
CA ASP A 111 3.42 -4.28 -8.25
C ASP A 111 3.22 -5.22 -9.45
N GLU A 112 3.30 -4.68 -10.66
CA GLU A 112 3.13 -5.40 -11.92
C GLU A 112 4.14 -4.95 -13.02
N HIS A 113 4.07 -5.59 -14.19
CA HIS A 113 5.07 -5.50 -15.26
C HIS A 113 4.77 -4.46 -16.36
N GLY A 114 3.59 -3.83 -16.36
CA GLY A 114 3.17 -2.83 -17.34
C GLY A 114 2.64 -3.40 -18.66
N GLY A 115 2.46 -4.73 -18.77
CA GLY A 115 2.05 -5.38 -20.02
C GLY A 115 3.16 -5.51 -21.07
N PHE A 116 4.39 -5.15 -20.73
CA PHE A 116 5.54 -5.25 -21.64
C PHE A 116 6.04 -6.69 -21.77
N TYR A 117 6.57 -7.03 -22.95
CA TYR A 117 7.19 -8.33 -23.17
C TYR A 117 8.43 -8.50 -22.29
N ASP A 118 8.48 -9.61 -21.56
CA ASP A 118 9.67 -10.08 -20.86
C ASP A 118 10.11 -11.42 -21.44
N HIS A 119 11.42 -11.56 -21.71
CA HIS A 119 11.97 -12.74 -22.36
C HIS A 119 12.20 -13.92 -21.42
N VAL A 120 12.13 -13.73 -20.09
CA VAL A 120 12.36 -14.80 -19.12
C VAL A 120 11.04 -15.52 -18.83
N PRO A 121 11.01 -16.86 -19.05
CA PRO A 121 9.85 -17.67 -18.69
C PRO A 121 9.54 -17.56 -17.19
N THR A 122 8.26 -17.52 -16.84
CA THR A 122 7.86 -17.41 -15.44
C THR A 122 8.16 -18.71 -14.68
N PRO A 123 8.73 -18.63 -13.46
CA PRO A 123 8.98 -19.82 -12.65
C PRO A 123 7.69 -20.55 -12.27
N VAL A 124 7.66 -21.87 -12.49
CA VAL A 124 6.53 -22.76 -12.15
C VAL A 124 6.93 -23.93 -11.27
N THR A 125 8.23 -24.23 -11.15
CA THR A 125 8.71 -25.41 -10.44
C THR A 125 8.82 -25.16 -8.95
N GLY A 126 8.10 -25.96 -8.15
CA GLY A 126 8.21 -25.93 -6.69
C GLY A 126 7.73 -24.64 -6.04
N VAL A 127 6.87 -23.88 -6.73
CA VAL A 127 6.27 -22.63 -6.27
C VAL A 127 5.01 -22.97 -5.44
N PRO A 128 4.99 -22.79 -4.11
CA PRO A 128 3.90 -23.27 -3.27
C PRO A 128 2.71 -22.31 -3.28
N SER A 129 1.49 -22.82 -3.48
CA SER A 129 0.25 -22.05 -3.24
C SER A 129 0.28 -21.41 -1.84
N PRO A 130 -0.30 -20.21 -1.62
CA PRO A 130 -0.32 -19.58 -0.31
C PRO A 130 -1.38 -20.31 0.53
N ASP A 131 -0.96 -21.37 1.22
CA ASP A 131 -1.78 -22.21 2.08
C ASP A 131 -2.95 -22.91 1.37
N ASP A 132 -2.67 -23.40 0.16
CA ASP A 132 -3.62 -24.14 -0.69
C ASP A 132 -4.88 -23.32 -1.09
N ILE A 133 -4.79 -21.99 -0.97
CA ILE A 133 -5.83 -21.06 -1.41
C ILE A 133 -5.90 -21.09 -2.94
N VAL A 134 -7.12 -21.28 -3.45
CA VAL A 134 -7.42 -21.25 -4.88
C VAL A 134 -8.33 -20.08 -5.23
N GLY A 135 -8.18 -19.57 -6.44
CA GLY A 135 -9.04 -18.53 -6.98
C GLY A 135 -10.49 -19.00 -7.12
N PRO A 136 -11.44 -18.07 -7.28
CA PRO A 136 -12.85 -18.41 -7.46
C PRO A 136 -13.13 -19.10 -8.81
N GLU A 137 -14.37 -19.57 -8.97
CA GLU A 137 -14.89 -20.02 -10.27
C GLU A 137 -14.81 -18.92 -11.34
N PRO A 138 -14.68 -19.29 -12.63
CA PRO A 138 -14.64 -20.66 -13.16
C PRO A 138 -13.22 -21.26 -13.21
N TYR A 139 -12.19 -20.46 -12.96
CA TYR A 139 -10.81 -20.84 -13.28
C TYR A 139 -10.10 -21.63 -12.18
N ARG A 140 -10.51 -21.51 -10.92
CA ARG A 140 -9.87 -22.17 -9.77
C ARG A 140 -8.33 -22.06 -9.78
N PHE A 141 -7.83 -20.86 -10.07
CA PHE A 141 -6.39 -20.64 -10.23
C PHE A 141 -5.64 -20.99 -8.94
N LYS A 142 -4.66 -21.90 -9.01
CA LYS A 142 -4.03 -22.50 -7.83
C LYS A 142 -2.95 -21.65 -7.17
N PHE A 143 -2.52 -20.59 -7.84
CA PHE A 143 -1.36 -19.79 -7.45
C PHE A 143 -0.09 -20.65 -7.25
N ASP A 144 0.09 -21.74 -7.99
CA ASP A 144 1.27 -22.61 -7.93
C ASP A 144 2.37 -22.21 -8.94
N ARG A 145 2.39 -20.92 -9.32
CA ARG A 145 3.33 -20.32 -10.28
C ARG A 145 3.53 -18.84 -9.97
N LEU A 146 4.61 -18.26 -10.51
CA LEU A 146 4.85 -16.83 -10.48
C LEU A 146 4.33 -16.12 -11.74
N GLY A 147 4.16 -14.80 -11.60
CA GLY A 147 3.86 -13.89 -12.70
C GLY A 147 5.11 -13.46 -13.48
N VAL A 148 4.93 -12.48 -14.35
CA VAL A 148 6.01 -11.86 -15.13
C VAL A 148 6.98 -11.12 -14.20
N ARG A 149 8.24 -11.01 -14.60
CA ARG A 149 9.24 -10.25 -13.85
C ARG A 149 8.86 -8.78 -13.75
N ILE A 150 9.28 -8.18 -12.65
CA ILE A 150 9.11 -6.78 -12.31
C ILE A 150 10.46 -6.17 -11.93
N PRO A 151 10.67 -4.87 -12.12
CA PRO A 151 11.84 -4.19 -11.58
C PRO A 151 11.84 -4.19 -10.05
N ALA A 152 13.01 -4.39 -9.47
CA ALA A 152 13.25 -4.26 -8.03
C ALA A 152 14.63 -3.65 -7.77
N PHE A 153 14.68 -2.63 -6.92
CA PHE A 153 15.89 -1.93 -6.54
C PHE A 153 16.09 -2.01 -5.02
N LEU A 154 17.29 -2.41 -4.61
CA LEU A 154 17.71 -2.42 -3.22
C LEU A 154 18.81 -1.39 -3.04
N ILE A 155 18.54 -0.41 -2.18
CA ILE A 155 19.34 0.80 -2.06
C ILE A 155 19.74 0.96 -0.59
N SER A 156 21.05 0.91 -0.33
CA SER A 156 21.60 0.99 1.03
C SER A 156 23.09 1.31 0.99
N PRO A 157 23.66 2.01 1.98
CA PRO A 157 25.11 2.17 2.08
C PRO A 157 25.83 0.85 2.40
N TRP A 158 25.11 -0.23 2.71
CA TRP A 158 25.67 -1.54 3.03
C TRP A 158 25.78 -2.49 1.82
N ILE A 159 25.39 -2.03 0.64
CA ILE A 159 25.46 -2.79 -0.61
C ILE A 159 26.74 -2.41 -1.35
N GLU A 160 27.44 -3.40 -1.91
CA GLU A 160 28.63 -3.14 -2.72
C GLU A 160 28.31 -2.29 -3.95
N PRO A 161 29.20 -1.35 -4.33
CA PRO A 161 29.12 -0.74 -5.65
C PRO A 161 29.25 -1.83 -6.69
N GLY A 162 28.26 -1.95 -7.58
CA GLY A 162 28.43 -2.84 -8.72
C GLY A 162 29.19 -2.17 -9.85
N THR A 163 29.60 -2.96 -10.82
CA THR A 163 30.22 -2.48 -12.06
C THR A 163 29.18 -2.59 -13.18
N ALA A 164 28.45 -1.52 -13.50
CA ALA A 164 27.71 -1.48 -14.76
C ALA A 164 28.59 -0.81 -15.81
N ASN A 165 29.07 -1.60 -16.77
CA ASN A 165 29.67 -1.08 -18.01
C ASN A 165 28.55 -0.58 -18.92
N THR A 166 27.99 0.59 -18.61
CA THR A 166 27.10 1.32 -19.52
C THR A 166 27.51 2.79 -19.52
N ASP A 167 27.19 3.51 -20.59
CA ASP A 167 27.54 4.94 -20.79
C ASP A 167 26.92 5.88 -19.72
N VAL A 168 26.17 5.31 -18.76
CA VAL A 168 25.70 5.94 -17.54
C VAL A 168 26.41 5.25 -16.38
N GLN A 169 27.27 5.96 -15.65
CA GLN A 169 27.95 5.44 -14.46
C GLN A 169 26.95 5.17 -13.32
N ILE A 170 26.25 4.04 -13.37
CA ILE A 170 25.42 3.55 -12.27
C ILE A 170 26.07 2.31 -11.70
N GLU A 171 26.60 2.40 -10.49
CA GLU A 171 27.18 1.24 -9.80
C GLU A 171 26.06 0.37 -9.22
N MET A 172 25.72 -0.76 -9.86
CA MET A 172 24.63 -1.65 -9.44
C MET A 172 25.06 -3.11 -9.32
N THR A 173 24.85 -3.69 -8.14
CA THR A 173 25.01 -5.15 -7.94
C THR A 173 23.76 -5.87 -8.46
N VAL A 174 23.94 -6.80 -9.40
CA VAL A 174 22.82 -7.56 -9.99
C VAL A 174 22.64 -8.90 -9.26
N LEU A 175 21.48 -9.08 -8.62
CA LEU A 175 21.07 -10.35 -8.03
C LEU A 175 20.33 -11.20 -9.05
N HIS A 176 20.87 -12.38 -9.35
CA HIS A 176 20.27 -13.29 -10.35
C HIS A 176 19.23 -14.25 -9.74
N GLY A 177 19.32 -14.53 -8.44
CA GLY A 177 18.38 -15.39 -7.73
C GLY A 177 18.74 -15.50 -6.25
N PRO A 178 17.82 -15.96 -5.39
CA PRO A 178 18.08 -16.11 -3.96
C PRO A 178 18.86 -17.40 -3.65
N SER A 179 19.53 -17.43 -2.50
CA SER A 179 20.24 -18.63 -2.02
C SER A 179 19.35 -19.64 -1.30
N GLY A 180 18.04 -19.41 -1.19
CA GLY A 180 17.12 -20.30 -0.48
C GLY A 180 15.80 -19.59 -0.12
N PRO A 181 15.01 -20.15 0.81
CA PRO A 181 15.28 -21.34 1.63
C PRO A 181 15.22 -22.69 0.91
N TYR A 182 14.71 -22.74 -0.31
CA TYR A 182 14.66 -23.94 -1.15
C TYR A 182 15.46 -23.74 -2.45
N PRO A 183 15.93 -24.80 -3.11
CA PRO A 183 16.59 -24.69 -4.42
C PRO A 183 15.70 -24.06 -5.51
N THR A 184 14.37 -24.11 -5.32
CA THR A 184 13.40 -23.51 -6.25
C THR A 184 13.03 -22.08 -5.89
N SER A 185 13.41 -21.58 -4.70
CA SER A 185 13.07 -20.24 -4.23
C SER A 185 13.41 -19.16 -5.25
N GLN A 186 12.54 -18.15 -5.34
CA GLN A 186 12.71 -16.99 -6.22
C GLN A 186 12.55 -15.71 -5.43
N PHE A 187 13.05 -14.60 -5.98
CA PHE A 187 12.62 -13.28 -5.57
C PHE A 187 11.26 -12.98 -6.19
N GLU A 188 10.29 -12.60 -5.35
CA GLU A 188 8.92 -12.22 -5.70
C GLU A 188 8.31 -11.39 -4.56
N HIS A 189 7.09 -10.90 -4.68
CA HIS A 189 6.49 -9.98 -3.70
C HIS A 189 6.52 -10.49 -2.25
N SER A 190 6.39 -11.80 -2.03
CA SER A 190 6.46 -12.41 -0.69
C SER A 190 7.88 -12.46 -0.12
N SER A 191 8.89 -12.09 -0.91
CA SER A 191 10.25 -11.82 -0.41
C SER A 191 10.28 -10.64 0.55
N ILE A 192 9.33 -9.69 0.45
CA ILE A 192 9.19 -8.57 1.39
C ILE A 192 8.83 -9.09 2.79
N PRO A 193 7.67 -9.75 3.03
CA PRO A 193 7.34 -10.30 4.34
C PRO A 193 8.35 -11.35 4.82
N ALA A 194 8.95 -12.15 3.93
CA ALA A 194 10.01 -13.10 4.30
C ALA A 194 11.25 -12.38 4.86
N THR A 195 11.68 -11.30 4.21
CA THR A 195 12.81 -10.46 4.66
C THR A 195 12.47 -9.77 5.99
N VAL A 196 11.27 -9.20 6.12
CA VAL A 196 10.79 -8.57 7.37
C VAL A 196 10.78 -9.58 8.51
N LYS A 197 10.25 -10.80 8.29
CA LYS A 197 10.27 -11.89 9.25
C LYS A 197 11.69 -12.18 9.72
N LYS A 198 12.64 -12.27 8.78
CA LYS A 198 14.04 -12.60 9.07
C LYS A 198 14.77 -11.49 9.82
N ILE A 199 14.73 -10.25 9.33
CA ILE A 199 15.42 -9.10 9.93
C ILE A 199 14.87 -8.80 11.34
N PHE A 200 13.57 -8.92 11.55
CA PHE A 200 12.94 -8.65 12.86
C PHE A 200 12.74 -9.88 13.73
N ASN A 201 13.22 -11.04 13.31
CA ASN A 201 13.08 -12.32 14.01
C ASN A 201 11.63 -12.59 14.47
N LEU A 202 10.66 -12.47 13.55
CA LEU A 202 9.26 -12.78 13.85
C LEU A 202 9.07 -14.30 13.97
N ASN A 203 8.11 -14.73 14.79
CA ASN A 203 7.94 -16.14 15.16
C ASN A 203 7.50 -17.03 13.99
N GLU A 204 6.65 -16.50 13.11
CA GLU A 204 5.95 -17.29 12.08
C GLU A 204 5.99 -16.56 10.74
N PHE A 205 5.92 -17.33 9.66
CA PHE A 205 5.61 -16.83 8.32
C PHE A 205 4.10 -16.62 8.19
N LEU A 206 3.68 -15.76 7.27
CA LEU A 206 2.27 -15.50 6.99
C LEU A 206 1.60 -16.65 6.26
N THR A 207 2.33 -17.31 5.37
CA THR A 207 1.87 -18.40 4.49
C THR A 207 3.04 -19.33 4.10
N LYS A 208 2.72 -20.43 3.41
CA LYS A 208 3.73 -21.26 2.70
C LYS A 208 4.54 -20.49 1.65
N ARG A 209 4.01 -19.38 1.10
CA ARG A 209 4.67 -18.61 0.03
C ARG A 209 5.86 -17.82 0.56
N ASP A 210 5.67 -17.00 1.58
CA ASP A 210 6.75 -16.23 2.20
C ASP A 210 7.72 -17.12 2.99
N ALA A 211 7.27 -18.29 3.45
CA ALA A 211 8.19 -19.32 3.97
C ALA A 211 9.11 -19.90 2.87
N TRP A 212 8.71 -19.83 1.60
CA TRP A 212 9.47 -20.32 0.45
C TRP A 212 10.26 -19.23 -0.28
N ALA A 213 9.82 -17.97 -0.20
CA ALA A 213 10.41 -16.87 -0.96
C ALA A 213 11.86 -16.56 -0.54
N GLY A 214 12.64 -16.06 -1.50
CA GLY A 214 13.97 -15.52 -1.25
C GLY A 214 13.94 -14.31 -0.31
N THR A 215 15.02 -14.08 0.43
CA THR A 215 15.15 -12.91 1.32
C THR A 215 16.27 -11.98 0.86
N PHE A 216 16.12 -10.68 1.12
CA PHE A 216 16.98 -9.64 0.55
C PHE A 216 18.25 -9.36 1.34
N GLU A 217 18.31 -9.68 2.64
CA GLU A 217 19.41 -9.29 3.51
C GLU A 217 20.78 -9.82 3.08
N GLY A 218 20.83 -10.88 2.27
CA GLY A 218 22.06 -11.41 1.70
C GLY A 218 22.84 -10.41 0.82
N VAL A 219 22.20 -9.33 0.36
CA VAL A 219 22.86 -8.26 -0.41
C VAL A 219 23.63 -7.27 0.48
N LEU A 220 23.38 -7.27 1.79
CA LEU A 220 24.02 -6.38 2.76
C LEU A 220 25.38 -6.96 3.19
N THR A 221 26.33 -7.04 2.26
CA THR A 221 27.58 -7.79 2.43
C THR A 221 28.70 -7.00 3.09
N ARG A 222 28.57 -5.67 3.21
CA ARG A 222 29.64 -4.81 3.70
C ARG A 222 29.76 -4.83 5.22
N THR A 223 31.00 -4.72 5.71
CA THR A 223 31.30 -4.55 7.15
C THR A 223 31.29 -3.08 7.61
N SER A 224 31.34 -2.14 6.67
CA SER A 224 31.24 -0.70 6.93
C SER A 224 30.42 0.00 5.85
N PRO A 225 29.58 0.99 6.21
CA PRO A 225 28.72 1.68 5.26
C PRO A 225 29.57 2.51 4.29
N ARG A 226 29.16 2.52 3.04
CA ARG A 226 29.69 3.36 1.98
C ARG A 226 29.57 4.85 2.32
N THR A 227 30.57 5.61 1.92
CA THR A 227 30.63 7.08 2.09
C THR A 227 30.46 7.83 0.77
N ASP A 228 30.46 7.11 -0.34
CA ASP A 228 30.43 7.59 -1.73
C ASP A 228 29.01 7.50 -2.35
N CYS A 229 27.98 7.15 -1.57
CA CYS A 229 26.60 7.14 -2.07
C CYS A 229 26.17 8.54 -2.52
N PRO A 230 25.57 8.69 -3.73
CA PRO A 230 25.08 9.96 -4.24
C PRO A 230 24.22 10.70 -3.22
N VAL A 231 24.38 12.02 -3.12
CA VAL A 231 23.53 12.84 -2.25
C VAL A 231 22.32 13.37 -3.02
N LYS A 232 22.51 13.63 -4.32
CA LYS A 232 21.50 14.13 -5.24
C LYS A 232 21.50 13.26 -6.49
N LEU A 233 20.33 12.89 -6.97
CA LEU A 233 20.14 12.15 -8.23
C LEU A 233 19.94 13.13 -9.40
N PRO A 234 20.07 12.70 -10.67
CA PRO A 234 19.67 13.52 -11.81
C PRO A 234 18.16 13.85 -11.75
N ASP A 235 17.76 14.96 -12.36
CA ASP A 235 16.36 15.34 -12.46
C ASP A 235 15.70 14.57 -13.62
N PRO A 236 14.56 13.88 -13.40
CA PRO A 236 13.87 13.17 -14.47
C PRO A 236 13.41 14.12 -15.58
N MET A 237 13.62 13.71 -16.83
CA MET A 237 13.12 14.43 -17.99
C MET A 237 11.60 14.39 -18.01
N LYS A 238 10.96 15.56 -18.18
CA LYS A 238 9.50 15.64 -18.35
C LYS A 238 9.09 14.93 -19.64
N LEU A 239 8.12 14.01 -19.56
CA LEU A 239 7.72 13.19 -20.71
C LEU A 239 6.36 13.58 -21.30
N ARG A 240 5.48 14.24 -20.53
CA ARG A 240 4.16 14.66 -21.00
C ARG A 240 4.06 16.17 -21.14
N ASP A 241 3.52 16.63 -22.26
CA ASP A 241 3.10 18.03 -22.43
C ASP A 241 1.77 18.29 -21.71
N GLY A 242 1.73 19.29 -20.83
CA GLY A 242 0.54 19.67 -20.07
C GLY A 242 0.57 19.29 -18.57
N ALA A 243 -0.59 19.49 -17.93
CA ALA A 243 -0.85 19.18 -16.52
C ALA A 243 -1.61 17.84 -16.38
N GLY A 244 -1.94 17.45 -15.14
CA GLY A 244 -2.79 16.30 -14.87
C GLY A 244 -4.18 16.40 -15.53
N LYS A 245 -4.72 15.26 -15.96
CA LYS A 245 -6.00 15.15 -16.68
C LYS A 245 -7.18 14.99 -15.72
N GLU A 246 -7.41 15.98 -14.86
CA GLU A 246 -8.39 15.87 -13.76
C GLU A 246 -9.86 15.79 -14.21
N GLU A 247 -10.18 16.33 -15.38
CA GLU A 247 -11.53 16.27 -16.00
C GLU A 247 -11.75 15.01 -16.85
N ALA A 248 -10.75 14.13 -16.98
CA ALA A 248 -10.92 12.88 -17.70
C ALA A 248 -11.84 11.92 -16.94
N LYS A 249 -12.39 10.94 -17.66
CA LYS A 249 -13.05 9.78 -17.02
C LYS A 249 -12.03 9.01 -16.19
N LEU A 250 -12.51 8.39 -15.11
CA LEU A 250 -11.72 7.45 -14.33
C LEU A 250 -11.18 6.31 -15.20
N SER A 251 -9.95 5.87 -14.92
CA SER A 251 -9.48 4.56 -15.37
C SER A 251 -10.17 3.44 -14.58
N GLU A 252 -10.17 2.21 -15.10
CA GLU A 252 -10.71 1.04 -14.38
C GLU A 252 -10.09 0.90 -12.99
N PHE A 253 -8.76 1.08 -12.88
CA PHE A 253 -8.05 1.10 -11.62
C PHE A 253 -8.55 2.19 -10.66
N GLN A 254 -8.81 3.41 -11.15
CA GLN A 254 -9.34 4.50 -10.33
C GLN A 254 -10.81 4.27 -9.93
N GLU A 255 -11.62 3.64 -10.79
CA GLU A 255 -12.97 3.21 -10.44
C GLU A 255 -12.95 2.19 -9.28
N GLU A 256 -12.06 1.20 -9.34
CA GLU A 256 -11.87 0.23 -8.25
C GLU A 256 -11.45 0.91 -6.95
N LEU A 257 -10.57 1.93 -7.00
CA LEU A 257 -10.21 2.71 -5.82
C LEU A 257 -11.41 3.40 -5.18
N VAL A 258 -12.28 4.01 -5.99
CA VAL A 258 -13.53 4.63 -5.52
C VAL A 258 -14.47 3.59 -4.90
N GLN A 259 -14.65 2.44 -5.57
CA GLN A 259 -15.48 1.36 -5.08
C GLN A 259 -14.97 0.79 -3.74
N MET A 260 -13.67 0.58 -3.60
CA MET A 260 -13.11 0.12 -2.34
C MET A 260 -13.25 1.18 -1.23
N ALA A 261 -13.11 2.46 -1.56
CA ALA A 261 -13.32 3.57 -0.61
C ALA A 261 -14.78 3.65 -0.12
N ALA A 262 -15.76 3.20 -0.92
CA ALA A 262 -17.17 3.08 -0.52
C ALA A 262 -17.38 2.13 0.69
N VAL A 263 -16.42 1.26 0.98
CA VAL A 263 -16.43 0.43 2.20
C VAL A 263 -16.19 1.26 3.46
N LEU A 264 -15.44 2.35 3.35
CA LEU A 264 -15.06 3.20 4.49
C LEU A 264 -16.21 4.07 4.97
N ASN A 265 -17.05 4.58 4.07
CA ASN A 265 -18.19 5.44 4.39
C ASN A 265 -19.54 4.71 4.45
N GLY A 266 -19.60 3.44 4.04
CA GLY A 266 -20.81 2.61 4.05
C GLY A 266 -21.59 2.59 2.75
N ASP A 267 -21.13 3.30 1.71
CA ASP A 267 -21.83 3.40 0.42
C ASP A 267 -21.86 2.09 -0.36
N HIS A 268 -20.95 1.15 -0.07
CA HIS A 268 -21.00 -0.23 -0.58
C HIS A 268 -22.31 -0.98 -0.28
N LYS A 269 -23.16 -0.47 0.63
CA LYS A 269 -24.48 -1.03 0.97
C LYS A 269 -25.64 -0.38 0.21
N LYS A 270 -25.38 0.63 -0.61
CA LYS A 270 -26.40 1.36 -1.38
C LYS A 270 -26.60 0.73 -2.75
N ASP A 271 -27.77 0.93 -3.33
CA ASP A 271 -28.15 0.40 -4.66
C ASP A 271 -27.34 1.01 -5.83
N ILE A 272 -26.49 2.00 -5.55
CA ILE A 272 -25.57 2.60 -6.53
C ILE A 272 -24.28 1.78 -6.69
N TYR A 273 -23.94 0.89 -5.75
CA TYR A 273 -22.71 0.11 -5.79
C TYR A 273 -22.82 -1.15 -6.67
N PRO A 274 -21.75 -1.59 -7.37
CA PRO A 274 -20.47 -0.89 -7.55
C PRO A 274 -20.48 0.10 -8.71
N HIS A 275 -21.21 -0.21 -9.81
CA HIS A 275 -20.99 0.48 -11.08
C HIS A 275 -21.66 1.85 -11.20
N LYS A 276 -22.86 2.05 -10.63
CA LYS A 276 -23.53 3.38 -10.69
C LYS A 276 -22.85 4.41 -9.78
N LEU A 277 -22.04 3.97 -8.81
CA LEU A 277 -21.30 4.85 -7.93
C LEU A 277 -20.27 5.65 -8.70
N VAL A 278 -19.58 5.01 -9.64
CA VAL A 278 -18.50 5.61 -10.44
C VAL A 278 -18.99 6.22 -11.76
N GLU A 279 -20.25 5.99 -12.11
CA GLU A 279 -20.83 6.42 -13.38
C GLU A 279 -20.78 7.96 -13.52
N GLY A 280 -20.06 8.42 -14.54
CA GLY A 280 -19.94 9.85 -14.85
C GLY A 280 -18.95 10.63 -13.99
N MET A 281 -18.22 9.98 -13.06
CA MET A 281 -17.18 10.64 -12.28
C MET A 281 -15.97 11.02 -13.14
N THR A 282 -15.46 12.22 -12.91
CA THR A 282 -14.13 12.64 -13.37
C THR A 282 -13.03 12.12 -12.44
N VAL A 283 -11.76 12.21 -12.86
CA VAL A 283 -10.59 11.95 -12.00
C VAL A 283 -10.63 12.83 -10.74
N ALA A 284 -11.01 14.10 -10.86
CA ALA A 284 -11.20 15.01 -9.74
C ALA A 284 -12.30 14.54 -8.77
N ASP A 285 -13.45 14.11 -9.30
CA ASP A 285 -14.56 13.58 -8.48
C ASP A 285 -14.14 12.31 -7.73
N GLY A 286 -13.46 11.38 -8.40
CA GLY A 286 -12.95 10.15 -7.79
C GLY A 286 -11.95 10.45 -6.67
N ALA A 287 -10.98 11.34 -6.92
CA ALA A 287 -10.00 11.75 -5.91
C ALA A 287 -10.68 12.35 -4.68
N LYS A 288 -11.66 13.24 -4.91
CA LYS A 288 -12.45 13.87 -3.85
C LYS A 288 -13.26 12.83 -3.07
N TYR A 289 -13.89 11.87 -3.76
CA TYR A 289 -14.70 10.83 -3.12
C TYR A 289 -13.86 9.96 -2.20
N VAL A 290 -12.71 9.47 -2.66
CA VAL A 290 -11.82 8.61 -1.85
C VAL A 290 -11.34 9.36 -0.61
N HIS A 291 -10.94 10.63 -0.79
CA HIS A 291 -10.56 11.52 0.30
C HIS A 291 -11.67 11.68 1.34
N ASP A 292 -12.89 12.03 0.91
CA ASP A 292 -14.02 12.26 1.80
C ASP A 292 -14.43 10.98 2.53
N ALA A 293 -14.43 9.84 1.83
CA ALA A 293 -14.80 8.55 2.39
C ALA A 293 -13.85 8.13 3.52
N TYR A 294 -12.56 8.29 3.30
CA TYR A 294 -11.59 8.02 4.35
C TYR A 294 -11.66 9.06 5.47
N LYS A 295 -11.76 10.36 5.16
CA LYS A 295 -11.86 11.40 6.20
C LYS A 295 -13.01 11.09 7.16
N LYS A 296 -14.16 10.74 6.60
CA LYS A 296 -15.32 10.30 7.36
C LYS A 296 -15.00 9.08 8.24
N PHE A 297 -14.31 8.07 7.69
CA PHE A 297 -13.89 6.90 8.46
C PHE A 297 -12.98 7.27 9.65
N CYS A 298 -12.03 8.18 9.44
CA CYS A 298 -11.16 8.66 10.51
C CYS A 298 -11.93 9.42 11.59
N ASP A 299 -12.84 10.31 11.19
CA ASP A 299 -13.69 11.05 12.12
C ASP A 299 -14.55 10.08 12.96
N ASP A 300 -15.11 9.04 12.34
CA ASP A 300 -15.87 7.99 13.02
C ASP A 300 -14.97 7.18 13.99
N CYS A 301 -13.74 6.87 13.59
CA CYS A 301 -12.76 6.17 14.42
C CYS A 301 -12.31 6.97 15.64
N GLU A 302 -12.02 8.26 15.47
CA GLU A 302 -11.69 9.14 16.58
C GLU A 302 -12.86 9.27 17.56
N LYS A 303 -14.08 9.38 17.04
CA LYS A 303 -15.29 9.38 17.87
C LYS A 303 -15.44 8.08 18.66
N ALA A 304 -15.25 6.93 18.02
CA ALA A 304 -15.32 5.62 18.67
C ALA A 304 -14.25 5.47 19.76
N ARG A 305 -13.00 5.87 19.46
CA ARG A 305 -11.89 5.85 20.42
C ARG A 305 -12.17 6.72 21.65
N ARG A 306 -12.70 7.94 21.44
CA ARG A 306 -13.13 8.83 22.54
C ARG A 306 -14.30 8.26 23.35
N SER A 307 -15.09 7.38 22.75
CA SER A 307 -16.23 6.71 23.39
C SER A 307 -15.82 5.39 24.08
N GLY A 308 -14.53 5.04 24.08
CA GLY A 308 -14.01 3.84 24.73
C GLY A 308 -14.17 2.54 23.93
N ALA A 309 -14.34 2.62 22.60
CA ALA A 309 -14.33 1.44 21.74
C ALA A 309 -12.99 0.68 21.82
N ASP A 310 -13.04 -0.65 21.67
CA ASP A 310 -11.84 -1.48 21.78
C ASP A 310 -10.89 -1.23 20.60
N GLU A 311 -9.59 -1.15 20.88
CA GLU A 311 -8.60 -0.78 19.87
C GLU A 311 -8.50 -1.77 18.68
N SER A 312 -9.06 -2.97 18.82
CA SER A 312 -9.13 -3.98 17.76
C SER A 312 -10.35 -3.86 16.84
N GLU A 313 -11.30 -2.96 17.15
CA GLU A 313 -12.52 -2.74 16.37
C GLU A 313 -12.26 -2.07 15.02
N ILE A 314 -13.11 -2.40 14.04
CA ILE A 314 -13.17 -1.76 12.72
C ILE A 314 -14.53 -1.07 12.58
N ILE A 315 -14.54 0.26 12.63
CA ILE A 315 -15.77 1.03 12.83
C ILE A 315 -16.77 0.95 11.67
N CYS A 316 -16.32 0.91 10.42
CA CYS A 316 -17.23 0.78 9.27
C CYS A 316 -17.97 -0.57 9.21
N LEU A 317 -17.54 -1.56 10.01
CA LEU A 317 -18.14 -2.89 10.11
C LEU A 317 -18.87 -3.13 11.44
N ALA A 318 -18.66 -2.27 12.44
CA ALA A 318 -19.38 -2.37 13.71
C ALA A 318 -20.88 -2.23 13.42
N MET A 319 -21.64 -3.29 13.71
CA MET A 319 -23.10 -3.19 13.68
C MET A 319 -23.45 -2.10 14.68
N LYS A 320 -24.10 -1.02 14.23
CA LYS A 320 -24.72 -0.07 15.17
C LYS A 320 -25.58 -0.92 16.11
N PRO A 321 -25.39 -0.84 17.44
CA PRO A 321 -26.36 -1.41 18.35
C PRO A 321 -27.69 -0.82 17.94
N THR A 322 -28.65 -1.67 17.54
CA THR A 322 -30.03 -1.23 17.45
C THR A 322 -30.33 -0.58 18.79
N GLN A 323 -30.65 0.72 18.78
CA GLN A 323 -31.11 1.42 19.97
C GLN A 323 -32.17 0.51 20.58
N LYS A 324 -31.89 -0.03 21.77
CA LYS A 324 -32.92 -0.67 22.57
C LYS A 324 -33.95 0.41 22.83
N THR A 325 -34.97 0.47 21.97
CA THR A 325 -36.18 1.22 22.27
C THR A 325 -36.71 0.57 23.53
N SER A 326 -36.57 1.28 24.65
CA SER A 326 -37.22 0.95 25.91
C SER A 326 -38.70 0.79 25.59
N LYS A 327 -39.17 -0.45 25.47
CA LYS A 327 -40.60 -0.73 25.34
C LYS A 327 -41.24 -0.32 26.66
N SER A 328 -41.97 0.80 26.60
CA SER A 328 -42.82 1.28 27.68
C SER A 328 -43.74 0.15 28.17
N PHE A 329 -43.93 0.13 29.50
CA PHE A 329 -44.70 -0.84 30.28
C PHE A 329 -46.13 -1.09 29.76
N VAL A 330 -46.66 -0.16 28.96
CA VAL A 330 -48.01 -0.22 28.37
C VAL A 330 -48.16 -1.34 27.32
N ASN A 331 -47.08 -1.75 26.64
CA ASN A 331 -47.16 -2.82 25.63
C ASN A 331 -47.22 -4.25 26.20
N LYS A 332 -47.03 -4.43 27.52
CA LYS A 332 -47.19 -5.74 28.19
C LYS A 332 -48.61 -6.03 28.66
N LEU A 333 -49.50 -5.03 28.69
CA LEU A 333 -50.85 -5.19 29.23
C LEU A 333 -51.89 -5.60 28.16
N PHE A 334 -51.58 -5.49 26.87
CA PHE A 334 -52.53 -5.75 25.78
C PHE A 334 -52.32 -7.07 25.02
N SER A 335 -51.32 -7.89 25.40
CA SER A 335 -51.08 -9.19 24.75
C SER A 335 -51.85 -10.38 25.36
N CYS A 336 -52.68 -10.15 26.39
CA CYS A 336 -53.42 -11.24 27.08
C CYS A 336 -54.94 -11.25 26.82
N ILE A 337 -55.45 -10.49 25.84
CA ILE A 337 -56.90 -10.41 25.57
C ILE A 337 -57.31 -10.99 24.19
N VAL A 338 -56.37 -11.37 23.33
CA VAL A 338 -56.70 -11.90 21.99
C VAL A 338 -56.08 -13.27 21.78
N CYS A 339 -56.57 -14.26 22.53
CA CYS A 339 -56.45 -15.70 22.22
C CYS A 339 -57.57 -16.44 22.97
N ASN A 340 -58.81 -16.22 22.54
CA ASN A 340 -59.95 -17.10 22.83
C ASN A 340 -61.03 -16.88 21.77
N ASN A 341 -61.07 -17.75 20.76
CA ASN A 341 -62.26 -18.45 20.27
C ASN A 341 -62.10 -18.92 18.81
N ASN A 342 -62.18 -20.24 18.69
CA ASN A 342 -62.50 -21.12 17.54
C ASN A 342 -61.61 -21.10 16.30
#